data_AF-A0A183KR30-F1
#
_entry.id   AF-A0A183KR30-F1
#
_cell.length_a   1.000
_cell.length_b   1.000
_cell.length_c   1.000
_cell.angle_alpha   90.00
_cell.angle_beta   90.00
_cell.angle_gamma   90.00
#
_symmetry.space_group_name_H-M   'P 1'
#
loop_
_entity.id
_entity.type
_entity.pdbx_description
1 polymer ?
#
loop_
_entity_poly.entity_id
_entity_poly.type
_entity_poly.pdbx_seq_one_letter_code
_entity_poly.pdbx_strand_id
1 'polypeptide(L)'
;AVRSVLLYGCETWSLRVEDTRKLLISDHRCLRNIARICWDHRVSNSEVRHRVLGNDGKSVDEVVNLHRLRWLGHVLHIPEH
;
A
#
# COMPACT_ATOMS: atom_id res chain seq x y z
N ALA A 1 6.37 11.26 -3.40
CA ALA A 1 6.43 11.95 -2.09
C ALA A 1 5.27 11.57 -1.17
N VAL A 2 3.99 11.75 -1.54
CA VAL A 2 2.83 11.49 -0.65
C VAL A 2 2.73 10.03 -0.18
N ARG A 3 2.95 9.07 -1.08
CA ARG A 3 2.87 7.64 -0.75
C ARG A 3 3.91 7.19 0.27
N SER A 4 5.13 7.72 0.18
CA SER A 4 6.23 7.43 1.12
C SER A 4 5.95 7.99 2.51
N VAL A 5 5.37 9.19 2.60
CA VAL A 5 4.97 9.82 3.88
C VAL A 5 3.83 9.05 4.54
N LEU A 6 2.83 8.64 3.76
CA LEU A 6 1.73 7.80 4.26
C LEU A 6 2.27 6.45 4.77
N LEU A 7 3.13 5.78 4.01
CA LEU A 7 3.75 4.52 4.44
C LEU A 7 4.54 4.69 5.73
N TYR A 8 5.36 5.73 5.85
CA TYR A 8 6.18 5.98 7.04
C TYR A 8 5.33 6.23 8.30
N GLY A 9 4.23 6.99 8.17
CA GLY A 9 3.27 7.15 9.26
C GLY A 9 2.62 5.83 9.68
N CYS A 10 2.53 4.87 8.77
CA CYS A 10 1.99 3.55 9.02
C CYS A 10 3.02 2.54 9.54
N GLU A 11 4.31 2.78 9.33
CA GLU A 11 5.39 2.02 9.97
C GLU A 11 5.57 2.43 11.43
N THR A 12 5.26 3.69 11.77
CA THR A 12 5.40 4.25 13.13
C THR A 12 4.16 4.06 14.01
N TRP A 13 2.98 3.84 13.42
CA TRP A 13 1.72 3.61 14.15
C TRP A 13 1.14 2.24 13.81
N SER A 14 0.62 1.51 14.80
CA SER A 14 0.02 0.18 14.62
C SER A 14 -1.10 0.23 13.56
N LEU A 15 -0.81 -0.23 12.35
CA LEU A 15 -1.75 -0.32 11.23
C LEU A 15 -2.90 -1.26 11.58
N ARG A 16 -4.08 -0.72 11.92
CA ARG A 16 -5.30 -1.52 11.97
C ARG A 16 -5.76 -1.80 10.55
N VAL A 17 -6.51 -2.89 10.38
CA VAL A 17 -7.07 -3.29 9.06
C VAL A 17 -7.90 -2.16 8.43
N GLU A 18 -8.56 -1.35 9.26
CA GLU A 18 -9.31 -0.17 8.83
C GLU A 18 -8.42 0.93 8.22
N ASP A 19 -7.23 1.17 8.79
CA ASP A 19 -6.29 2.16 8.29
C ASP A 19 -5.66 1.70 6.97
N THR A 20 -5.33 0.40 6.86
CA THR A 20 -4.89 -0.21 5.59
C THR A 20 -5.92 -0.01 4.48
N ARG A 21 -7.22 -0.20 4.79
CA ARG A 21 -8.30 0.00 3.82
C ARG A 21 -8.40 1.47 3.38
N LYS A 22 -8.29 2.41 4.31
CA LYS A 22 -8.30 3.85 3.99
C LYS A 22 -7.10 4.25 3.13
N LEU A 23 -5.91 3.72 3.43
CA LEU A 23 -4.70 3.93 2.62
C LEU A 23 -4.85 3.40 1.20
N LEU A 24 -5.41 2.21 1.03
CA LEU A 24 -5.67 1.62 -0.28
C LEU A 24 -6.65 2.46 -1.11
N ILE A 25 -7.70 2.98 -0.48
CA ILE A 25 -8.66 3.88 -1.15
C ILE A 25 -7.97 5.18 -1.59
N SER A 26 -7.14 5.75 -0.71
CA SER A 26 -6.37 6.96 -1.02
C SER A 26 -5.38 6.72 -2.16
N ASP A 27 -4.62 5.62 -2.12
CA ASP A 27 -3.64 5.26 -3.15
C ASP A 27 -4.32 5.06 -4.50
N HIS A 28 -5.41 4.28 -4.56
CA HIS A 28 -6.18 4.12 -5.78
C HIS A 28 -6.76 5.42 -6.32
N ARG A 29 -7.26 6.31 -5.46
CA ARG A 29 -7.74 7.64 -5.87
C ARG A 29 -6.61 8.48 -6.47
N CYS A 30 -5.43 8.45 -5.86
CA CYS A 30 -4.24 9.13 -6.37
C CYS A 30 -3.78 8.54 -7.71
N LEU A 31 -3.70 7.21 -7.83
CA LEU A 31 -3.30 6.53 -9.06
C LEU A 31 -4.26 6.80 -10.22
N ARG A 32 -5.57 6.79 -9.97
CA ARG A 32 -6.57 7.17 -10.98
C ARG A 32 -6.42 8.63 -11.42
N ASN A 33 -6.14 9.53 -10.49
CA ASN A 33 -5.90 10.94 -10.80
C ASN A 33 -4.64 11.14 -11.65
N ILE A 34 -3.54 10.45 -11.31
CA ILE A 34 -2.27 10.48 -12.06
C ILE A 34 -2.46 9.90 -13.47
N ALA A 35 -3.18 8.77 -13.58
CA ALA A 35 -3.49 8.13 -14.85
C ALA A 35 -4.52 8.89 -15.69
N ARG A 36 -5.09 9.99 -15.18
CA ARG A 36 -6.19 10.77 -15.80
C ARG A 36 -7.39 9.89 -16.20
N ILE A 37 -7.69 8.87 -15.40
CA ILE A 37 -8.78 7.93 -15.66
C ILE A 37 -10.05 8.50 -15.02
N CYS A 38 -10.99 8.92 -15.86
CA CYS A 38 -12.31 9.35 -15.42
C CYS A 38 -13.09 8.18 -14.80
N TRP A 39 -14.05 8.50 -13.92
CA TRP A 39 -14.94 7.52 -13.29
C TRP A 39 -15.71 6.63 -14.28
N ASP A 40 -15.91 7.12 -15.51
CA ASP A 40 -16.59 6.42 -16.61
C ASP A 40 -15.76 5.26 -17.19
N HIS A 41 -14.43 5.37 -17.12
CA HIS A 41 -13.54 4.30 -17.58
C HIS A 41 -13.56 3.15 -16.56
N ARG A 42 -14.25 2.06 -16.93
CA ARG A 42 -14.21 0.76 -16.23
C ARG A 42 -12.85 0.07 -16.42
N VAL A 43 -11.82 0.60 -15.78
CA VAL A 43 -10.47 0.03 -15.77
C VAL A 43 -10.24 -0.65 -14.42
N SER A 44 -9.73 -1.87 -14.45
CA SER A 44 -9.38 -2.63 -13.24
C SER A 44 -8.27 -1.92 -12.45
N ASN A 45 -8.33 -1.98 -11.12
CA ASN A 45 -7.32 -1.35 -10.26
C ASN A 45 -5.89 -1.87 -10.54
N SER A 46 -5.76 -3.14 -10.92
CA SER A 46 -4.49 -3.73 -11.35
C SER A 46 -3.91 -3.05 -12.59
N GLU A 47 -4.77 -2.72 -13.56
CA GLU A 47 -4.38 -2.09 -14.82
C GLU A 47 -4.05 -0.60 -14.64
N VAL A 48 -4.83 0.12 -13.82
CA VAL A 48 -4.47 1.49 -13.40
C VAL A 48 -3.09 1.51 -12.76
N ARG A 49 -2.83 0.54 -11.88
CA ARG A 49 -1.55 0.42 -11.18
C ARG A 49 -0.42 0.06 -12.13
N HIS A 50 -0.61 -0.90 -13.03
CA HIS A 50 0.39 -1.24 -14.06
C HIS A 50 0.71 -0.03 -14.93
N ARG A 51 -0.29 0.77 -15.31
CA ARG A 51 -0.10 1.95 -16.17
C ARG A 51 0.71 3.05 -15.48
N VAL A 52 0.60 3.19 -14.16
CA VAL A 52 1.27 4.26 -13.39
C VAL A 52 2.60 3.80 -12.78
N LEU A 53 2.66 2.59 -12.24
CA LEU A 53 3.81 2.06 -11.49
C LEU A 53 4.64 1.03 -12.28
N GLY A 54 4.16 0.58 -13.45
CA GLY A 54 4.83 -0.46 -14.22
C GLY A 54 4.68 -1.87 -13.63
N ASN A 55 5.43 -2.82 -14.18
CA ASN A 55 5.34 -4.25 -13.83
C ASN A 55 5.94 -4.55 -12.43
N ASP A 56 6.87 -3.73 -11.96
CA ASP A 56 7.56 -3.86 -10.65
C ASP A 56 6.87 -3.07 -9.52
N GLY A 57 5.75 -2.43 -9.83
CA GLY A 57 5.00 -1.57 -8.93
C GLY A 57 4.29 -2.32 -7.81
N LYS A 58 4.96 -2.56 -6.68
CA LYS A 58 4.33 -3.14 -5.48
C LYS A 58 3.10 -2.34 -5.07
N SER A 59 2.00 -3.01 -4.76
CA SER A 59 0.81 -2.35 -4.19
C SER A 59 1.05 -1.93 -2.73
N VAL A 60 0.23 -1.01 -2.21
CA VAL A 60 0.28 -0.64 -0.78
C VAL A 60 0.00 -1.87 0.09
N ASP A 61 -0.91 -2.75 -0.33
CA ASP A 61 -1.21 -4.00 0.37
C ASP A 61 0.01 -4.92 0.45
N GLU A 62 0.72 -5.14 -0.66
CA GLU A 62 1.96 -5.93 -0.68
C GLU A 62 3.03 -5.37 0.26
N VAL A 63 3.19 -4.04 0.31
CA VAL A 63 4.18 -3.42 1.20
C VAL A 63 3.77 -3.54 2.67
N VAL A 64 2.50 -3.32 2.98
CA VAL A 64 1.96 -3.49 4.33
C VAL A 64 2.09 -4.96 4.78
N ASN A 65 1.77 -5.91 3.90
CA ASN A 65 1.88 -7.33 4.21
C ASN A 65 3.34 -7.76 4.42
N LEU A 66 4.26 -7.26 3.60
CA LEU A 66 5.70 -7.48 3.79
C LEU A 66 6.17 -6.92 5.14
N HIS A 67 5.72 -5.73 5.52
CA HIS A 67 6.07 -5.13 6.80
C HIS A 67 5.52 -5.96 7.98
N ARG A 68 4.28 -6.45 7.89
CA ARG A 68 3.70 -7.36 8.89
C ARG A 68 4.49 -8.66 9.03
N LEU A 69 4.90 -9.26 7.91
CA LEU A 69 5.72 -10.48 7.92
C LEU A 69 7.11 -10.24 8.52
N ARG A 70 7.75 -9.11 8.21
CA ARG A 70 9.02 -8.72 8.81
C ARG A 70 8.89 -8.50 10.32
N TRP A 71 7.82 -7.82 10.76
CA TRP A 71 7.53 -7.61 12.17
C TRP A 71 7.28 -8.92 12.90
N LEU A 72 6.47 -9.83 12.32
CA LEU A 72 6.27 -11.17 12.87
C LEU A 72 7.59 -11.95 12.97
N GLY A 73 8.42 -11.90 11.92
CA GLY A 73 9.75 -12.50 11.96
C GLY A 73 10.63 -11.90 13.05
N HIS A 74 10.57 -10.59 13.27
CA HIS A 74 11.29 -9.94 14.36
C HIS A 74 10.83 -10.43 15.73
N VAL A 75 9.52 -10.49 15.97
CA VAL A 75 8.93 -10.97 17.23
C VAL A 75 9.28 -12.42 17.50
N LEU A 76 9.18 -13.30 16.49
CA LEU A 76 9.51 -14.72 16.61
C LEU A 76 11.01 -14.98 16.81
N HIS A 77 11.86 -14.02 16.45
CA HIS A 77 13.31 -14.12 16.57
C HIS A 77 13.86 -13.40 17.81
N ILE A 78 12.99 -12.86 18.68
CA ILE A 78 13.37 -12.45 20.03
C ILE A 78 13.62 -13.76 20.81
N PRO A 79 14.87 -14.07 21.20
CA PRO A 79 15.14 -15.26 21.99
C PRO A 79 14.41 -15.12 23.33
N GLU A 80 13.59 -16.12 23.65
CA GLU A 80 12.98 -16.22 24.98
C GLU A 80 14.12 -16.36 25.99
N HIS A 81 14.13 -15.47 26.97
CA HIS A 81 15.20 -15.31 27.95
C HIS A 81 14.93 -16.13 29.21
#